data_AF-A0A8J5CM17-F1
#
_entry.id   AF-A0A8J5CM17-F1
#
_cell.length_a   1.000
_cell.length_b   1.000
_cell.length_c   1.000
_cell.angle_alpha   90.00
_cell.angle_beta   90.00
_cell.angle_gamma   90.00
#
_symmetry.space_group_name_H-M   'P 1'
#
loop_
_entity.id
_entity.type
_entity.pdbx_description
1 polymer ?
#
loop_
_entity_poly.entity_id
_entity_poly.type
_entity_poly.pdbx_seq_one_letter_code
_entity_poly.pdbx_strand_id
1 'polypeptide(L)'
;MLQITLAANQRCPELFEAIIGQIEKLHQDFREFDKTCEAKSELCQFFRVWLQLGTIIKNAVVSEREGNWNLLVATVEDSMPIFTECDCINYLRHGSWYLEQIKVLEFTHHPELCQRFSKGQWVVSDRPGWFCAVGGDMKVEQTILRVSKGPGGHYVMGVTRNASAVAEFELLYHEIEIGSITNVLNFLTTNHPMKHTESHLQHTLLMGRR
;
A
#
# COMPACT_ATOMS: atom_id res chain seq x y z
N MET A 1 41.45 27.30 -25.90
CA MET A 1 40.75 26.21 -26.63
C MET A 1 40.43 25.15 -25.57
N LEU A 2 39.33 25.23 -24.83
CA LEU A 2 37.93 25.13 -25.25
C LEU A 2 37.05 26.08 -24.43
N GLN A 3 36.36 26.98 -25.12
CA GLN A 3 35.14 27.60 -24.61
C GLN A 3 34.03 26.56 -24.68
N ILE A 4 33.60 26.03 -23.53
CA ILE A 4 32.26 25.46 -23.42
C ILE A 4 31.41 26.57 -22.82
N THR A 5 30.83 27.35 -23.72
CA THR A 5 29.79 28.32 -23.45
C THR A 5 28.61 27.56 -22.83
N LEU A 6 28.60 27.45 -21.51
CA LEU A 6 27.38 27.20 -20.76
C LEU A 6 26.47 28.39 -21.05
N ALA A 7 25.64 28.24 -22.08
CA ALA A 7 24.49 29.09 -22.28
C ALA A 7 23.75 29.10 -20.93
N ALA A 8 23.73 30.28 -20.33
CA ALA A 8 22.88 30.57 -19.19
C ALA A 8 21.47 30.17 -19.61
N ASN A 9 21.01 29.02 -19.13
CA ASN A 9 19.62 28.60 -19.22
C ASN A 9 18.82 29.56 -18.36
N GLN A 10 18.52 30.70 -18.97
CA GLN A 10 17.47 31.62 -18.59
C GLN A 10 16.17 30.81 -18.66
N ARG A 11 15.85 30.08 -17.59
CA ARG A 11 14.50 29.57 -17.36
C ARG A 11 13.61 30.80 -17.34
N CYS A 12 12.95 31.07 -18.46
CA CYS A 12 12.10 32.23 -18.65
C CYS A 12 10.94 32.12 -17.66
N PRO A 13 10.92 32.89 -16.56
CA PRO A 13 9.90 32.75 -15.52
C PRO A 13 8.51 33.02 -16.11
N GLU A 14 8.45 33.94 -17.08
CA GLU A 14 7.25 34.33 -17.82
C GLU A 14 6.60 33.15 -18.57
N LEU A 15 7.38 32.24 -19.13
CA LEU A 15 6.85 31.04 -19.80
C LEU A 15 6.28 30.04 -18.80
N PHE A 16 6.93 29.91 -17.63
CA PHE A 16 6.46 29.03 -16.56
C PHE A 16 5.17 29.56 -15.93
N GLU A 17 5.11 30.86 -15.64
CA GLU A 17 3.90 31.53 -15.15
C GLU A 17 2.76 31.47 -16.17
N ALA A 18 3.05 31.62 -17.47
CA ALA A 18 2.06 31.47 -18.52
C ALA A 18 1.50 30.04 -18.59
N ILE A 19 2.34 29.01 -18.43
CA ILE A 19 1.92 27.61 -18.38
C ILE A 19 1.08 27.34 -17.12
N ILE A 20 1.48 27.86 -15.95
CA ILE A 20 0.68 27.74 -14.73
C ILE A 20 -0.68 28.37 -14.92
N GLY A 21 -0.76 29.60 -15.46
CA GLY A 21 -2.03 30.27 -15.73
C GLY A 21 -2.91 29.51 -16.72
N GLN A 22 -2.33 28.87 -17.74
CA GLN A 22 -3.06 27.99 -18.66
C GLN A 22 -3.61 26.74 -17.96
N ILE A 23 -2.82 26.11 -17.08
CA ILE A 23 -3.23 24.94 -16.30
C ILE A 23 -4.36 25.32 -15.32
N GLU A 24 -4.25 26.46 -14.64
CA GLU A 24 -5.29 26.95 -13.73
C GLU A 24 -6.61 27.21 -14.45
N LYS A 25 -6.53 27.86 -15.62
CA LYS A 25 -7.70 28.07 -16.47
C LYS A 25 -8.32 26.76 -16.92
N LEU A 26 -7.50 25.82 -17.39
CA LEU A 26 -7.96 24.48 -17.80
C LEU A 26 -8.66 23.75 -16.63
N HIS A 27 -8.07 23.81 -15.42
CA HIS A 27 -8.71 23.25 -14.23
C HIS A 27 -10.06 23.92 -13.91
N GLN A 28 -10.18 25.23 -14.12
CA GLN A 28 -11.43 25.94 -13.91
C GLN A 28 -12.49 25.53 -14.95
N ASP A 29 -12.11 25.43 -16.22
CA ASP A 29 -12.98 24.97 -17.30
C ASP A 29 -13.47 23.54 -17.05
N PHE A 30 -12.59 22.63 -16.59
CA PHE A 30 -12.98 21.27 -16.19
C PHE A 30 -13.95 21.25 -15.01
N ARG A 31 -13.73 22.05 -13.96
CA ARG A 31 -14.65 22.13 -12.82
C ARG A 31 -16.04 22.63 -13.23
N GLU A 32 -16.10 23.56 -14.17
CA GLU A 32 -17.37 24.08 -14.68
C GLU A 32 -18.08 23.04 -15.57
N PHE A 33 -17.31 22.32 -16.39
CA PHE A 33 -17.80 21.20 -17.18
C PHE A 33 -18.40 20.11 -16.29
N ASP A 34 -17.68 19.67 -15.25
CA ASP A 34 -18.14 18.62 -14.33
C ASP A 34 -19.49 18.98 -13.70
N LYS A 35 -19.60 20.20 -13.15
CA LYS A 35 -20.86 20.71 -12.59
C LYS A 35 -22.00 20.71 -13.61
N THR A 36 -21.71 21.15 -14.84
CA THR A 36 -22.71 21.22 -15.90
C THR A 36 -23.13 19.83 -16.41
N CYS A 37 -22.18 18.90 -16.49
CA CYS A 37 -22.39 17.52 -16.94
C CYS A 37 -23.24 16.75 -15.92
N GLU A 38 -22.91 16.85 -14.63
CA GLU A 38 -23.63 16.20 -13.54
C GLU A 38 -25.08 16.67 -13.42
N ALA A 39 -25.31 17.98 -13.57
CA ALA A 39 -26.66 18.54 -13.51
C ALA A 39 -27.56 18.05 -14.67
N LYS A 40 -26.96 17.55 -15.76
CA LYS A 40 -27.68 17.17 -16.98
C LYS A 40 -27.74 15.66 -17.22
N SER A 41 -26.86 14.87 -16.62
CA SER A 41 -26.69 13.46 -16.95
C SER A 41 -26.22 12.62 -15.76
N GLU A 42 -27.01 11.59 -15.45
CA GLU A 42 -26.67 10.55 -14.47
C GLU A 42 -25.39 9.80 -14.86
N LEU A 43 -25.10 9.67 -16.16
CA LEU A 43 -23.87 9.03 -16.65
C LEU A 43 -22.62 9.84 -16.25
N CYS A 44 -22.71 11.18 -16.25
CA CYS A 44 -21.60 12.01 -15.78
C CYS A 44 -21.36 11.82 -14.28
N GLN A 45 -22.44 11.71 -13.48
CA GLN A 45 -22.34 11.44 -12.05
C GLN A 45 -21.67 10.08 -11.79
N PHE A 46 -22.04 9.05 -12.55
CA PHE A 46 -21.39 7.74 -12.50
C PHE A 46 -19.89 7.83 -12.82
N PHE A 47 -19.51 8.47 -13.93
CA PHE A 47 -18.10 8.59 -14.31
C PHE A 47 -17.28 9.40 -13.31
N ARG A 48 -17.86 10.41 -12.67
CA ARG A 48 -17.19 11.14 -11.59
C ARG A 48 -16.82 10.21 -10.43
N VAL A 49 -17.79 9.45 -9.91
CA VAL A 49 -17.54 8.50 -8.81
C VAL A 49 -16.49 7.47 -9.24
N TRP A 50 -16.56 7.01 -10.49
CA TRP A 50 -15.58 6.06 -11.04
C TRP A 50 -14.16 6.65 -11.11
N LEU A 51 -14.01 7.91 -11.53
CA LEU A 51 -12.73 8.61 -11.57
C LEU A 51 -12.18 8.84 -10.15
N GLN A 52 -13.03 9.23 -9.20
CA GLN A 52 -12.65 9.36 -7.78
C GLN A 52 -12.14 8.03 -7.21
N LEU A 53 -12.85 6.94 -7.49
CA LEU A 53 -12.43 5.59 -7.11
C LEU A 53 -11.07 5.23 -7.74
N GLY A 54 -10.87 5.55 -9.02
CA GLY A 54 -9.58 5.36 -9.69
C GLY A 54 -8.44 6.11 -9.01
N THR A 55 -8.68 7.36 -8.57
CA THR A 55 -7.69 8.14 -7.80
C THR A 55 -7.38 7.50 -6.45
N ILE A 56 -8.40 7.03 -5.72
CA ILE A 56 -8.23 6.35 -4.43
C ILE A 56 -7.42 5.06 -4.59
N ILE A 57 -7.77 4.21 -5.57
CA ILE A 57 -7.02 2.97 -5.84
C ILE A 57 -5.56 3.27 -6.18
N LYS A 58 -5.33 4.27 -7.04
CA LYS A 58 -3.98 4.72 -7.39
C LYS A 58 -3.21 5.15 -6.15
N ASN A 59 -3.80 6.00 -5.30
CA ASN A 59 -3.15 6.52 -4.11
C ASN A 59 -2.89 5.42 -3.07
N ALA A 60 -3.78 4.43 -2.95
CA ALA A 60 -3.57 3.26 -2.10
C ALA A 60 -2.33 2.48 -2.56
N VAL A 61 -2.23 2.18 -3.86
CA VAL A 61 -1.05 1.50 -4.43
C VAL A 61 0.22 2.32 -4.20
N VAL A 62 0.21 3.62 -4.50
CA VAL A 62 1.38 4.48 -4.30
C VAL A 62 1.80 4.50 -2.83
N SER A 63 0.83 4.63 -1.91
CA SER A 63 1.11 4.64 -0.47
C SER A 63 1.83 3.38 0.01
N GLU A 64 1.43 2.20 -0.47
CA GLU A 64 2.09 0.95 -0.14
C GLU A 64 3.46 0.82 -0.81
N ARG A 65 3.53 1.12 -2.12
CA ARG A 65 4.77 0.96 -2.90
C ARG A 65 5.90 1.86 -2.40
N GLU A 66 5.54 3.02 -1.83
CA GLU A 66 6.47 3.99 -1.25
C GLU A 66 6.59 3.90 0.28
N GLY A 67 5.71 3.13 0.95
CA GLY A 67 5.62 3.11 2.40
C GLY A 67 5.12 4.42 3.02
N ASN A 68 4.40 5.24 2.26
CA ASN A 68 3.89 6.54 2.71
C ASN A 68 2.63 6.36 3.56
N TRP A 69 2.82 6.34 4.89
CA TRP A 69 1.72 6.16 5.85
C TRP A 69 0.66 7.27 5.76
N ASN A 70 1.06 8.53 5.67
CA ASN A 70 0.11 9.65 5.65
C ASN A 70 -0.78 9.61 4.41
N LEU A 71 -0.21 9.23 3.26
CA LEU A 71 -0.98 9.03 2.04
C LEU A 71 -1.97 7.86 2.18
N LEU A 72 -1.59 6.77 2.85
CA LEU A 72 -2.51 5.67 3.15
C LEU A 72 -3.69 6.15 4.00
N VAL A 73 -3.42 6.88 5.09
CA VAL A 73 -4.48 7.41 5.98
C VAL A 73 -5.45 8.30 5.21
N ALA A 74 -4.92 9.26 4.45
CA ALA A 74 -5.74 10.15 3.62
C ALA A 74 -6.57 9.36 2.60
N THR A 75 -5.98 8.35 1.95
CA THR A 75 -6.68 7.52 0.97
C THR A 75 -7.83 6.72 1.59
N VAL A 76 -7.64 6.19 2.81
CA VAL A 76 -8.71 5.48 3.54
C VAL A 76 -9.83 6.46 3.90
N GLU A 77 -9.49 7.65 4.38
CA GLU A 77 -10.47 8.71 4.68
C GLU A 77 -11.26 9.11 3.44
N ASP A 78 -10.58 9.37 2.32
CA ASP A 78 -11.18 9.73 1.03
C ASP A 78 -12.07 8.62 0.45
N SER A 79 -11.90 7.36 0.86
CA SER A 79 -12.75 6.25 0.44
C SER A 79 -14.09 6.17 1.15
N MET A 80 -14.23 6.79 2.33
CA MET A 80 -15.46 6.71 3.15
C MET A 80 -16.70 7.28 2.46
N PRO A 81 -16.64 8.45 1.80
CA PRO A 81 -17.78 8.97 1.04
C PRO A 81 -18.22 8.03 -0.08
N ILE A 82 -17.28 7.42 -0.80
CA ILE A 82 -17.59 6.47 -1.89
C ILE A 82 -18.29 5.23 -1.34
N PHE A 83 -17.83 4.67 -0.23
CA PHE A 83 -18.51 3.52 0.37
C PHE A 83 -19.94 3.85 0.81
N THR A 84 -20.18 5.10 1.21
CA THR A 84 -21.53 5.58 1.56
C THR A 84 -22.39 5.77 0.31
N GLU A 85 -21.87 6.40 -0.75
CA GLU A 85 -22.57 6.66 -2.01
C GLU A 85 -22.90 5.37 -2.78
N CYS A 86 -22.02 4.36 -2.71
CA CYS A 86 -22.19 3.08 -3.40
C CYS A 86 -22.86 1.99 -2.53
N ASP A 87 -23.45 2.35 -1.39
CA ASP A 87 -24.13 1.42 -0.46
C ASP A 87 -23.24 0.23 -0.04
N CYS A 88 -21.94 0.46 0.08
CA CYS A 88 -20.95 -0.54 0.48
C CYS A 88 -20.85 -0.61 2.01
N ILE A 89 -21.97 -0.89 2.68
CA ILE A 89 -22.13 -0.77 4.15
C ILE A 89 -21.07 -1.56 4.94
N ASN A 90 -20.68 -2.75 4.48
CA ASN A 90 -19.66 -3.55 5.15
C ASN A 90 -18.28 -2.85 5.10
N TYR A 91 -17.91 -2.30 3.95
CA TYR A 91 -16.68 -1.54 3.80
C TYR A 91 -16.72 -0.25 4.60
N LEU A 92 -17.85 0.46 4.63
CA LEU A 92 -18.02 1.65 5.46
C LEU A 92 -17.88 1.32 6.96
N ARG A 93 -18.51 0.25 7.43
CA ARG A 93 -18.46 -0.17 8.85
C ARG A 93 -17.04 -0.55 9.27
N HIS A 94 -16.38 -1.43 8.51
CA HIS A 94 -15.04 -1.88 8.87
C HIS A 94 -13.98 -0.80 8.59
N GLY A 95 -14.16 -0.03 7.52
CA GLY A 95 -13.27 1.06 7.11
C GLY A 95 -13.29 2.23 8.09
N SER A 96 -14.46 2.64 8.58
CA SER A 96 -14.57 3.68 9.61
C SER A 96 -13.90 3.25 10.92
N TRP A 97 -14.12 2.01 11.36
CA TRP A 97 -13.42 1.47 12.52
C TRP A 97 -11.89 1.46 12.31
N TYR A 98 -11.43 0.98 11.16
CA TYR A 98 -10.00 0.95 10.83
C TYR A 98 -9.38 2.36 10.79
N LEU A 99 -10.08 3.33 10.19
CA LEU A 99 -9.63 4.73 10.12
C LEU A 99 -9.48 5.35 11.51
N GLU A 100 -10.44 5.13 12.41
CA GLU A 100 -10.35 5.58 13.80
C GLU A 100 -9.14 4.97 14.50
N GLN A 101 -8.89 3.67 14.34
CA GLN A 101 -7.74 3.01 14.96
C GLN A 101 -6.40 3.57 14.45
N ILE A 102 -6.31 3.90 13.16
CA ILE A 102 -5.11 4.52 12.60
C ILE A 102 -4.90 5.94 13.13
N LYS A 103 -5.96 6.76 13.17
CA LYS A 103 -5.86 8.15 13.65
C LYS A 103 -5.53 8.22 15.14
N VAL A 104 -6.07 7.30 15.93
CA VAL A 104 -5.85 7.21 17.37
C VAL A 104 -4.48 6.57 17.70
N LEU A 105 -3.80 5.96 16.73
CA LEU A 105 -2.47 5.37 16.92
C LEU A 105 -1.42 6.37 17.41
N GLU A 106 -1.50 7.63 16.96
CA GLU A 106 -0.61 8.70 17.39
C GLU A 106 -0.79 9.04 18.89
N PHE A 107 -2.00 8.85 19.41
CA PHE A 107 -2.40 9.26 20.76
C PHE A 107 -2.49 8.11 21.77
N THR A 108 -2.32 6.86 21.33
CA THR A 108 -2.45 5.66 22.17
C THR A 108 -1.12 5.21 22.78
N HIS A 109 -1.16 4.12 23.56
CA HIS A 109 -0.03 3.52 24.29
C HIS A 109 1.20 3.12 23.46
N HIS A 110 1.18 3.27 22.13
CA HIS A 110 2.27 2.86 21.22
C HIS A 110 2.68 3.97 20.22
N PRO A 111 3.09 5.17 20.68
CA PRO A 111 3.51 6.26 19.78
C PRO A 111 4.74 5.90 18.94
N GLU A 112 5.60 5.02 19.45
CA GLU A 112 6.72 4.46 18.68
C GLU A 112 6.27 3.72 17.42
N LEU A 113 5.10 3.06 17.46
CA LEU A 113 4.58 2.35 16.29
C LEU A 113 4.17 3.34 15.19
N CYS A 114 3.49 4.43 15.57
CA CYS A 114 3.18 5.51 14.64
C CYS A 114 4.45 6.09 14.00
N GLN A 115 5.50 6.34 14.80
CA GLN A 115 6.77 6.84 14.29
C GLN A 115 7.44 5.87 13.30
N ARG A 116 7.35 4.56 13.57
CA ARG A 116 7.88 3.52 12.67
C ARG A 116 7.07 3.43 11.38
N PHE A 117 5.76 3.59 11.46
CA PHE A 117 4.89 3.64 10.29
C PHE A 117 5.16 4.86 9.43
N SER A 118 5.35 6.04 10.02
CA SER A 118 5.76 7.25 9.30
C SER A 118 7.11 7.10 8.59
N LYS A 119 7.98 6.18 9.05
CA LYS A 119 9.25 5.82 8.38
C LYS A 119 9.09 4.73 7.31
N GLY A 120 7.87 4.31 7.00
CA GLY A 120 7.58 3.26 6.02
C GLY A 120 7.84 1.83 6.52
N GLN A 121 7.99 1.61 7.82
CA GLN A 121 8.27 0.27 8.38
C GLN A 121 7.03 -0.62 8.55
N TRP A 122 5.92 -0.26 7.90
CA TRP A 122 4.68 -1.05 7.84
C TRP A 122 4.56 -1.86 6.53
N VAL A 123 5.39 -1.56 5.54
CA VAL A 123 5.49 -2.29 4.27
C VAL A 123 6.76 -3.12 4.20
N VAL A 124 6.73 -4.16 3.37
CA VAL A 124 7.87 -5.05 3.15
C VAL A 124 8.49 -4.75 1.80
N SER A 125 9.82 -4.59 1.74
CA SER A 125 10.56 -4.47 0.48
C SER A 125 11.74 -5.44 0.48
N ASP A 126 11.81 -6.32 -0.52
CA ASP A 126 12.93 -7.26 -0.68
C ASP A 126 14.17 -6.60 -1.27
N ARG A 127 13.99 -5.46 -1.95
CA ARG A 127 15.04 -4.76 -2.69
C ARG A 127 15.03 -3.27 -2.36
N PRO A 128 16.20 -2.62 -2.28
CA PRO A 128 16.26 -1.17 -2.21
C PRO A 128 15.79 -0.58 -3.55
N GLY A 129 14.93 0.43 -3.50
CA GLY A 129 14.40 1.08 -4.69
C GLY A 129 13.12 1.83 -4.41
N TRP A 130 12.82 2.83 -5.24
CA TRP A 130 11.53 3.50 -5.21
C TRP A 130 10.45 2.56 -5.76
N PHE A 131 9.25 2.62 -5.19
CA PHE A 131 8.09 1.87 -5.65
C PHE A 131 8.22 0.33 -5.60
N CYS A 132 9.09 -0.20 -4.73
CA CYS A 132 9.40 -1.63 -4.65
C CYS A 132 8.73 -2.34 -3.46
N ALA A 133 8.13 -1.61 -2.53
CA ALA A 133 7.52 -2.19 -1.35
C ALA A 133 6.16 -2.84 -1.65
N VAL A 134 5.65 -3.65 -0.73
CA VAL A 134 4.32 -4.27 -0.75
C VAL A 134 3.75 -4.31 0.66
N GLY A 135 2.41 -4.24 0.79
CA GLY A 135 1.74 -4.52 2.05
C GLY A 135 2.06 -5.92 2.59
N GLY A 136 2.02 -6.08 3.92
CA GLY A 136 2.33 -7.35 4.57
C GLY A 136 1.45 -8.52 4.09
N ASP A 137 0.15 -8.28 3.94
CA ASP A 137 -0.81 -9.27 3.43
C ASP A 137 -0.45 -9.73 2.00
N MET A 138 -0.21 -8.75 1.11
CA MET A 138 0.24 -9.02 -0.26
C MET A 138 1.56 -9.79 -0.29
N LYS A 139 2.47 -9.52 0.65
CA LYS A 139 3.74 -10.23 0.75
C LYS A 139 3.53 -11.69 1.18
N VAL A 140 2.69 -11.93 2.18
CA VAL A 140 2.29 -13.28 2.63
C VAL A 140 1.66 -14.05 1.48
N GLU A 141 0.82 -13.39 0.68
CA GLU A 141 0.21 -13.97 -0.52
C GLU A 141 1.25 -14.33 -1.60
N GLN A 142 2.26 -13.49 -1.80
CA GLN A 142 3.33 -13.74 -2.78
C GLN A 142 4.36 -14.79 -2.33
N THR A 143 4.47 -15.08 -1.03
CA THR A 143 5.46 -16.00 -0.47
C THR A 143 4.84 -17.27 0.07
N ILE A 144 4.12 -17.19 1.18
CA ILE A 144 3.61 -18.32 1.95
C ILE A 144 2.38 -18.91 1.27
N LEU A 145 1.38 -18.08 0.95
CA LEU A 145 0.13 -18.59 0.37
C LEU A 145 0.26 -18.88 -1.13
N ARG A 146 1.35 -18.43 -1.78
CA ARG A 146 1.63 -18.73 -3.19
C ARG A 146 1.63 -20.22 -3.48
N VAL A 147 2.13 -21.05 -2.55
CA VAL A 147 2.15 -22.52 -2.72
C VAL A 147 0.75 -23.12 -2.84
N SER A 148 -0.28 -22.43 -2.34
CA SER A 148 -1.67 -22.86 -2.45
C SER A 148 -2.39 -22.41 -3.73
N LYS A 149 -1.81 -21.51 -4.55
CA LYS A 149 -2.56 -20.75 -5.60
C LYS A 149 -2.16 -20.91 -7.09
N GLY A 150 -1.02 -21.53 -7.48
CA GLY A 150 -0.68 -21.94 -8.87
C GLY A 150 -0.43 -20.82 -9.93
N PRO A 151 0.36 -21.00 -11.03
CA PRO A 151 0.81 -22.24 -11.68
C PRO A 151 2.30 -22.58 -11.47
N GLY A 152 2.59 -23.88 -11.39
CA GLY A 152 3.83 -24.48 -10.88
C GLY A 152 3.75 -24.90 -9.41
N GLY A 153 2.71 -24.42 -8.70
CA GLY A 153 2.24 -24.90 -7.40
C GLY A 153 1.04 -25.83 -7.59
N HIS A 154 1.12 -27.00 -7.00
CA HIS A 154 0.07 -28.00 -7.03
C HIS A 154 -1.16 -27.52 -6.23
N TYR A 155 -2.36 -27.80 -6.73
CA TYR A 155 -3.59 -27.20 -6.23
C TYR A 155 -3.99 -27.75 -4.85
N VAL A 156 -4.08 -26.85 -3.85
CA VAL A 156 -4.79 -27.14 -2.58
C VAL A 156 -6.24 -26.64 -2.65
N MET A 157 -6.56 -25.78 -3.62
CA MET A 157 -7.90 -25.23 -3.83
C MET A 157 -8.69 -26.04 -4.87
N GLY A 158 -9.87 -26.56 -4.49
CA GLY A 158 -10.84 -27.23 -5.36
C GLY A 158 -10.88 -28.77 -5.30
N VAL A 159 -11.56 -29.39 -6.28
CA VAL A 159 -11.84 -30.84 -6.37
C VAL A 159 -10.58 -31.68 -6.69
N THR A 160 -9.48 -31.05 -7.08
CA THR A 160 -8.24 -31.73 -7.46
C THR A 160 -7.22 -31.68 -6.32
N ARG A 161 -7.46 -32.48 -5.28
CA ARG A 161 -6.52 -32.65 -4.15
C ARG A 161 -5.28 -33.42 -4.60
N ASN A 162 -4.25 -32.71 -5.06
CA ASN A 162 -2.94 -33.34 -5.19
C ASN A 162 -2.38 -33.53 -3.77
N ALA A 163 -2.26 -34.79 -3.33
CA ALA A 163 -1.79 -35.12 -1.98
C ALA A 163 -0.38 -34.56 -1.68
N SER A 164 0.49 -34.45 -2.68
CA SER A 164 1.81 -33.84 -2.52
C SER A 164 1.73 -32.34 -2.26
N ALA A 165 0.76 -31.66 -2.88
CA ALA A 165 0.50 -30.24 -2.66
C ALA A 165 0.01 -29.96 -1.25
N VAL A 166 -0.92 -30.81 -0.79
CA VAL A 166 -1.52 -30.72 0.53
C VAL A 166 -0.45 -30.98 1.58
N ALA A 167 0.37 -32.02 1.40
CA ALA A 167 1.49 -32.31 2.30
C ALA A 167 2.54 -31.18 2.34
N GLU A 168 2.90 -30.62 1.18
CA GLU A 168 3.83 -29.49 1.11
C GLU A 168 3.26 -28.24 1.80
N PHE A 169 1.98 -27.94 1.57
CA PHE A 169 1.29 -26.85 2.23
C PHE A 169 1.20 -27.06 3.75
N GLU A 170 0.82 -28.25 4.21
CA GLU A 170 0.74 -28.59 5.65
C GLU A 170 2.11 -28.45 6.33
N LEU A 171 3.19 -28.94 5.69
CA LEU A 171 4.55 -28.81 6.23
C LEU A 171 4.99 -27.33 6.29
N LEU A 172 4.79 -26.56 5.22
CA LEU A 172 5.13 -25.13 5.18
C LEU A 172 4.31 -24.32 6.19
N TYR A 173 3.01 -24.60 6.33
CA TYR A 173 2.13 -23.94 7.28
C TYR A 173 2.58 -24.17 8.72
N HIS A 174 2.94 -25.42 9.05
CA HIS A 174 3.44 -25.76 10.39
C HIS A 174 4.84 -25.19 10.68
N GLU A 175 5.78 -25.25 9.73
CA GLU A 175 7.15 -24.77 9.94
C GLU A 175 7.24 -23.24 9.92
N ILE A 176 6.60 -22.57 8.96
CA ILE A 176 6.75 -21.12 8.76
C ILE A 176 5.75 -20.34 9.61
N GLU A 177 4.46 -20.66 9.57
CA GLU A 177 3.44 -19.83 10.23
C GLU A 177 3.41 -20.11 11.73
N ILE A 178 3.21 -21.36 12.16
CA ILE A 178 3.15 -21.67 13.59
C ILE A 178 4.53 -21.61 14.23
N GLY A 179 5.56 -22.23 13.63
CA GLY A 179 6.92 -22.24 14.20
C GLY A 179 7.53 -20.83 14.31
N SER A 180 7.57 -20.08 13.21
CA SER A 180 8.24 -18.77 13.20
C SER A 180 7.44 -17.70 13.95
N ILE A 181 6.12 -17.63 13.76
CA ILE A 181 5.30 -16.60 14.42
C ILE A 181 5.20 -16.91 15.91
N THR A 182 5.00 -18.18 16.32
CA THR A 182 4.96 -18.52 17.75
C THR A 182 6.32 -18.30 18.42
N ASN A 183 7.43 -18.61 17.74
CA ASN A 183 8.76 -18.35 18.30
C ASN A 183 9.09 -16.85 18.38
N VAL A 184 8.70 -16.06 17.38
CA VAL A 184 8.87 -14.59 17.39
C VAL A 184 7.95 -13.97 18.45
N LEU A 185 6.69 -14.37 18.55
CA LEU A 185 5.77 -13.89 19.57
C LEU A 185 6.20 -14.30 20.98
N ASN A 186 6.66 -15.55 21.17
CA ASN A 186 7.27 -15.98 22.43
C ASN A 186 8.51 -15.12 22.76
N PHE A 187 9.41 -14.93 21.79
CA PHE A 187 10.60 -14.10 21.98
C PHE A 187 10.25 -12.65 22.35
N LEU A 188 9.25 -12.04 21.69
CA LEU A 188 8.76 -10.70 21.96
C LEU A 188 8.05 -10.58 23.32
N THR A 189 7.44 -11.65 23.81
CA THR A 189 6.72 -11.67 25.10
C THR A 189 7.60 -12.06 26.29
N THR A 190 8.75 -12.73 26.07
CA THR A 190 9.64 -13.21 27.14
C THR A 190 10.77 -12.26 27.57
N ASN A 191 10.72 -10.97 27.21
CA ASN A 191 11.58 -9.89 27.75
C ASN A 191 13.10 -10.03 27.51
N HIS A 192 13.57 -9.72 26.29
CA HIS A 192 14.93 -9.19 26.12
C HIS A 192 14.96 -8.01 25.14
N PRO A 193 15.55 -6.85 25.50
CA PRO A 193 15.58 -5.68 24.62
C PRO A 193 16.55 -5.95 23.46
N MET A 194 16.03 -6.22 22.26
CA MET A 194 16.84 -6.40 21.07
C MET A 194 17.46 -5.08 20.60
N LYS A 195 18.76 -5.11 20.28
CA LYS A 195 19.35 -4.12 19.37
C LYS A 195 18.93 -4.47 17.94
N HIS A 196 18.21 -3.56 17.29
CA HIS A 196 17.48 -3.75 16.03
C HIS A 196 18.29 -4.24 14.80
N THR A 197 19.62 -4.33 14.88
CA THR A 197 20.49 -4.81 13.80
C THR A 197 20.43 -6.32 13.59
N GLU A 198 19.89 -7.10 14.51
CA GLU A 198 19.94 -8.58 14.47
C GLU A 198 18.73 -9.23 13.77
N SER A 199 17.58 -8.55 13.64
CA SER A 199 16.37 -9.18 13.05
C SER A 199 16.51 -9.47 11.55
N HIS A 200 17.18 -8.59 10.80
CA HIS A 200 17.46 -8.82 9.38
C HIS A 200 18.40 -10.01 9.17
N LEU A 201 19.38 -10.19 10.07
CA LEU A 201 20.34 -11.30 9.99
C LEU A 201 19.69 -12.65 10.29
N GLN A 202 18.77 -12.73 11.24
CA GLN A 202 18.05 -13.98 11.54
C GLN A 202 17.13 -14.42 10.39
N HIS A 203 16.45 -13.48 9.73
CA HIS A 203 15.63 -13.80 8.56
C HIS A 203 16.50 -14.27 7.36
N THR A 204 17.68 -13.66 7.14
CA THR A 204 18.63 -14.11 6.12
C THR A 204 19.23 -15.48 6.43
N LEU A 205 19.52 -15.79 7.70
CA LEU A 205 20.07 -17.09 8.13
C LEU A 205 19.05 -18.24 8.00
N LEU A 206 17.76 -17.96 8.20
CA LEU A 206 16.69 -18.95 8.01
C LEU A 206 16.39 -19.19 6.52
N MET A 207 16.47 -18.15 5.68
CA MET A 207 16.28 -18.26 4.23
C MET A 207 17.52 -18.77 3.47
N GLY A 208 18.71 -18.72 4.08
CA GLY A 208 19.98 -19.14 3.49
C GLY A 208 20.30 -20.63 3.60
N ARG A 209 19.42 -21.43 4.22
CA ARG A 209 19.50 -22.90 4.18
C ARG A 209 18.59 -23.44 3.08
N ARG A 210 18.99 -23.24 1.83
CA ARG A 210 18.55 -24.02 0.68
C ARG A 210 19.77 -24.42 -0.14
#